data_AF-A0A7J4PIU5-F1
#
_entry.id   AF-A0A7J4PIU5-F1
#
_cell.length_a   1.000
_cell.length_b   1.000
_cell.length_c   1.000
_cell.angle_alpha   90.00
_cell.angle_beta   90.00
_cell.angle_gamma   90.00
#
_symmetry.space_group_name_H-M   'P 1'
#
loop_
_entity.id
_entity.type
_entity.pdbx_description
1 polymer ?
#
loop_
_entity_poly.entity_id
_entity_poly.type
_entity_poly.pdbx_seq_one_letter_code
_entity_poly.pdbx_strand_id
1 'polypeptide(L)'
;MRCKADNEKMTLIDSLLLSKKRREIVESLFYGDKTSEDLKRLLKVEWVLLKEPIKKLMEEELIICHDKKYSLSKVGRIICENAVPLVELAETFGKNPDYWISRDLSSIPEYLAENIGKLKSCSVVVPHPDYMFEPLVKIFNESEVEVALSKEIKLCLVLFYPETIDILIEYSKRGFRMTLILTKYIYDRMLNGFQDQLKLLLGLENVNLFVFNENKVIPQIAITDFKVLVIFFNQKGKYDYQELLGSDIYALEWAQ
;
A
#
# COMPACT_ATOMS: atom_id res chain seq x y z
N MET A 1 -27.61 -17.47 45.49
CA MET A 1 -27.42 -18.05 44.14
C MET A 1 -26.27 -17.33 43.46
N ARG A 2 -25.14 -18.00 43.25
CA ARG A 2 -24.04 -17.48 42.43
C ARG A 2 -24.43 -17.69 40.97
N CYS A 3 -24.52 -16.61 40.18
CA CYS A 3 -24.58 -16.71 38.74
C CYS A 3 -23.33 -17.46 38.27
N LYS A 4 -23.51 -18.67 37.72
CA LYS A 4 -22.49 -19.29 36.89
C LYS A 4 -22.36 -18.39 35.66
N ALA A 5 -21.18 -17.80 35.47
CA ALA A 5 -20.82 -17.32 34.15
C ALA A 5 -20.77 -18.56 33.25
N ASP A 6 -21.63 -18.62 32.25
CA ASP A 6 -21.46 -19.56 31.16
C ASP A 6 -20.09 -19.27 30.54
N ASN A 7 -19.23 -20.28 30.60
CA ASN A 7 -17.89 -20.20 30.05
C ASN A 7 -18.03 -20.36 28.52
N GLU A 8 -18.39 -19.25 27.86
CA GLU A 8 -18.55 -19.20 26.41
C GLU A 8 -17.21 -19.59 25.78
N LYS A 9 -17.21 -20.73 25.09
CA LYS A 9 -16.00 -21.32 24.51
C LYS A 9 -15.53 -20.37 23.40
N MET A 10 -14.45 -19.62 23.63
CA MET A 10 -13.91 -18.72 22.61
C MET A 10 -13.71 -19.47 21.30
N THR A 11 -14.24 -18.92 20.22
CA THR A 11 -14.01 -19.47 18.89
C THR A 11 -12.59 -19.17 18.45
N LEU A 12 -12.08 -19.95 17.48
CA LEU A 12 -10.80 -19.69 16.82
C LEU A 12 -10.73 -18.26 16.24
N ILE A 13 -11.88 -17.76 15.76
CA ILE A 13 -12.05 -16.40 15.26
C ILE A 13 -11.89 -15.39 16.41
N ASP A 14 -12.54 -15.60 17.55
CA ASP A 14 -12.41 -14.72 18.72
C ASP A 14 -10.98 -14.68 19.24
N SER A 15 -10.28 -15.80 19.13
CA SER A 15 -8.90 -15.89 19.55
C SER A 15 -7.98 -15.03 18.70
N LEU A 16 -8.11 -15.14 17.39
CA LEU A 16 -7.33 -14.36 16.45
C LEU A 16 -7.78 -12.91 16.48
N LEU A 17 -9.05 -12.62 16.20
CA LEU A 17 -9.49 -11.27 15.82
C LEU A 17 -9.67 -10.30 16.99
N LEU A 18 -10.03 -10.77 18.19
CA LEU A 18 -10.36 -9.88 19.32
C LEU A 18 -9.13 -9.43 20.13
N SER A 19 -7.98 -10.05 19.91
CA SER A 19 -6.78 -9.78 20.70
C SER A 19 -5.66 -9.21 19.83
N LYS A 20 -5.46 -7.89 19.92
CA LYS A 20 -4.40 -7.18 19.18
C LYS A 20 -3.04 -7.87 19.28
N LYS A 21 -2.56 -8.21 20.48
CA LYS A 21 -1.28 -8.92 20.67
C LYS A 21 -1.20 -10.26 19.95
N ARG A 22 -2.30 -11.02 19.92
CA ARG A 22 -2.34 -12.33 19.25
C ARG A 22 -2.32 -12.16 17.73
N ARG A 23 -3.05 -11.17 17.19
CA ARG A 23 -2.98 -10.79 15.77
C ARG A 23 -1.56 -10.42 15.35
N GLU A 24 -0.92 -9.54 16.11
CA GLU A 24 0.42 -9.06 15.78
C GLU A 24 1.46 -10.21 15.81
N ILE A 25 1.36 -11.15 16.75
CA ILE A 25 2.18 -12.37 16.77
C ILE A 25 1.93 -13.22 15.52
N VAL A 26 0.67 -13.52 15.24
CA VAL A 26 0.27 -14.40 14.13
C VAL A 26 0.64 -13.81 12.77
N GLU A 27 0.42 -12.50 12.58
CA GLU A 27 0.85 -11.75 11.40
C GLU A 27 2.37 -11.81 11.24
N SER A 28 3.13 -11.61 12.33
CA SER A 28 4.60 -11.72 12.28
C SER A 28 5.08 -13.12 11.85
N LEU A 29 4.35 -14.16 12.25
CA LEU A 29 4.61 -15.56 11.89
C LEU A 29 4.10 -15.94 10.49
N PHE A 30 3.10 -15.22 9.97
CA PHE A 30 2.60 -15.38 8.61
C PHE A 30 3.71 -15.08 7.60
N TYR A 31 4.49 -14.03 7.84
CA TYR A 31 5.67 -13.65 7.05
C TYR A 31 6.94 -14.43 7.44
N GLY A 32 6.80 -15.56 8.15
CA GLY A 32 7.88 -16.51 8.41
C GLY A 32 8.19 -16.71 9.88
N ASP A 33 8.96 -17.76 10.18
CA ASP A 33 9.26 -18.19 11.54
C ASP A 33 10.05 -17.14 12.33
N LYS A 34 9.85 -17.09 13.65
CA LYS A 34 10.45 -16.08 14.54
C LYS A 34 10.94 -16.71 15.84
N THR A 35 12.07 -16.25 16.34
CA THR A 35 12.52 -16.53 17.73
C THR A 35 11.77 -15.64 18.73
N SER A 36 11.92 -15.92 20.03
CA SER A 36 11.44 -15.03 21.08
C SER A 36 12.00 -13.61 20.94
N GLU A 37 13.28 -13.49 20.62
CA GLU A 37 14.00 -12.24 20.44
C GLU A 37 13.46 -11.47 19.23
N ASP A 38 13.17 -12.16 18.13
CA ASP A 38 12.56 -11.55 16.95
C ASP A 38 11.16 -10.99 17.27
N LEU A 39 10.32 -11.75 17.97
CA LEU A 39 8.98 -11.31 18.37
C LEU A 39 9.05 -10.11 19.32
N LYS A 40 9.95 -10.12 20.32
CA LYS A 40 10.18 -8.95 21.19
C LYS A 40 10.54 -7.71 20.38
N ARG A 41 11.46 -7.84 19.43
CA ARG A 41 11.98 -6.74 18.62
C ARG A 41 10.92 -6.19 17.67
N LEU A 42 10.23 -7.05 16.94
CA LEU A 42 9.20 -6.65 15.96
C LEU A 42 8.00 -6.00 16.64
N LEU A 43 7.52 -6.62 17.73
CA LEU A 43 6.34 -6.15 18.45
C LEU A 43 6.65 -5.02 19.45
N LYS A 44 7.94 -4.71 19.67
CA LYS A 44 8.42 -3.68 20.60
C LYS A 44 7.83 -3.83 22.02
N VAL A 45 7.77 -5.07 22.52
CA VAL A 45 7.24 -5.40 23.85
C VAL A 45 8.12 -6.38 24.61
N GLU A 46 8.03 -6.34 25.93
CA GLU A 46 8.71 -7.29 26.80
C GLU A 46 8.11 -8.70 26.70
N TRP A 47 8.97 -9.72 26.81
CA TRP A 47 8.57 -11.13 26.64
C TRP A 47 7.48 -11.56 27.63
N VAL A 48 7.52 -11.02 28.85
CA VAL A 48 6.52 -11.28 29.89
C VAL A 48 5.10 -10.97 29.39
N LEU A 49 4.94 -9.95 28.54
CA LEU A 49 3.64 -9.55 27.98
C LEU A 49 3.18 -10.43 26.81
N LEU A 50 4.07 -11.25 26.26
CA LEU A 50 3.80 -12.18 25.15
C LEU A 50 3.53 -13.61 25.63
N LYS A 51 3.92 -13.97 26.87
CA LYS A 51 3.75 -15.33 27.41
C LYS A 51 2.31 -15.84 27.33
N GLU A 52 1.36 -15.09 27.87
CA GLU A 52 -0.06 -15.47 27.86
C GLU A 52 -0.65 -15.53 26.43
N PRO A 53 -0.46 -14.52 25.56
CA PRO A 53 -0.86 -14.61 24.15
C PRO A 53 -0.30 -15.84 23.41
N ILE A 54 1.00 -16.12 23.56
CA ILE A 54 1.68 -17.24 22.92
C ILE A 54 1.16 -18.57 23.45
N LYS A 55 1.02 -18.70 24.78
CA LYS A 55 0.45 -19.89 25.41
C LYS A 55 -0.93 -20.21 24.84
N LYS A 56 -1.79 -19.21 24.73
CA LYS A 56 -3.14 -19.38 24.19
C LYS A 56 -3.16 -19.77 22.71
N LEU A 57 -2.30 -19.15 21.89
CA LEU A 57 -2.17 -19.53 20.48
C LEU A 57 -1.63 -20.97 20.30
N MET A 58 -0.78 -21.46 21.21
CA MET A 58 -0.33 -22.85 21.22
C MET A 58 -1.41 -23.82 21.71
N GLU A 59 -2.17 -23.45 22.75
CA GLU A 59 -3.30 -24.25 23.27
C GLU A 59 -4.40 -24.47 22.23
N GLU A 60 -4.56 -23.51 21.31
CA GLU A 60 -5.50 -23.59 20.19
C GLU A 60 -4.86 -24.14 18.90
N GLU A 61 -3.62 -24.63 18.98
CA GLU A 61 -2.86 -25.22 17.87
C GLU A 61 -2.68 -24.30 16.65
N LEU A 62 -2.78 -22.98 16.82
CA LEU A 62 -2.56 -22.00 15.75
C LEU A 62 -1.06 -21.81 15.47
N ILE A 63 -0.26 -21.88 16.52
CA ILE A 63 1.20 -21.78 16.42
C ILE A 63 1.85 -22.99 17.09
N ILE A 64 3.04 -23.32 16.64
CA ILE A 64 3.89 -24.36 17.20
C ILE A 64 5.27 -23.78 17.53
N CYS A 65 6.00 -24.43 18.41
CA CYS A 65 7.39 -24.08 18.72
C CYS A 65 8.28 -25.32 18.55
N HIS A 66 9.26 -25.22 17.66
CA HIS A 66 10.27 -26.24 17.41
C HIS A 66 11.66 -25.59 17.41
N ASP A 67 12.63 -26.18 18.12
CA ASP A 67 14.00 -25.63 18.24
C ASP A 67 14.06 -24.13 18.59
N LYS A 68 13.22 -23.70 19.54
CA LYS A 68 13.08 -22.30 19.99
C LYS A 68 12.62 -21.31 18.91
N LYS A 69 12.07 -21.80 17.80
CA LYS A 69 11.41 -20.99 16.77
C LYS A 69 9.91 -21.23 16.81
N TYR A 70 9.16 -20.14 16.84
CA TYR A 70 7.72 -20.13 16.67
C TYR A 70 7.38 -20.08 15.19
N SER A 71 6.37 -20.83 14.79
CA SER A 71 5.83 -20.84 13.43
C SER A 71 4.32 -21.08 13.46
N LEU A 72 3.63 -20.74 12.37
CA LEU A 72 2.24 -21.15 12.19
C LEU A 72 2.16 -22.67 12.04
N SER A 73 1.18 -23.30 12.69
CA SER A 73 0.85 -24.69 12.40
C SER A 73 0.28 -24.82 10.98
N LYS A 74 0.07 -26.04 10.48
CA LYS A 74 -0.58 -26.26 9.18
C LYS A 74 -2.00 -25.65 9.14
N VAL A 75 -2.78 -25.87 10.20
CA VAL A 75 -4.13 -25.32 10.32
C VAL A 75 -4.06 -23.80 10.54
N GLY A 76 -3.15 -23.34 11.41
CA GLY A 76 -2.90 -21.93 11.63
C GLY A 76 -2.58 -21.18 10.35
N ARG A 77 -1.73 -21.75 9.48
CA ARG A 77 -1.41 -21.16 8.17
C ARG A 77 -2.64 -20.97 7.29
N ILE A 78 -3.44 -22.01 7.10
CA ILE A 78 -4.68 -21.94 6.29
C ILE A 78 -5.64 -20.87 6.83
N ILE A 79 -5.78 -20.79 8.16
CA ILE A 79 -6.64 -19.78 8.78
C ILE A 79 -6.07 -18.37 8.57
N CYS A 80 -4.76 -18.19 8.74
CA CYS A 80 -4.10 -16.88 8.61
C CYS A 80 -4.08 -16.36 7.18
N GLU A 81 -4.01 -17.25 6.18
CA GLU A 81 -4.16 -16.90 4.76
C GLU A 81 -5.48 -16.20 4.45
N ASN A 82 -6.51 -16.40 5.28
CA ASN A 82 -7.81 -15.72 5.14
C ASN A 82 -7.97 -14.58 6.17
N ALA A 83 -7.55 -14.81 7.42
CA ALA A 83 -7.75 -13.86 8.50
C ALA A 83 -6.84 -12.63 8.40
N VAL A 84 -5.58 -12.79 8.00
CA VAL A 84 -4.65 -11.66 7.88
C VAL A 84 -5.12 -10.68 6.81
N PRO A 85 -5.40 -11.08 5.56
CA PRO A 85 -5.93 -10.14 4.55
C PRO A 85 -7.22 -9.44 4.98
N LEU A 86 -8.12 -10.15 5.69
CA LEU A 86 -9.35 -9.54 6.22
C LEU A 86 -9.06 -8.47 7.29
N VAL A 87 -8.11 -8.72 8.19
CA VAL A 87 -7.69 -7.73 9.20
C VAL A 87 -7.05 -6.52 8.52
N GLU A 88 -6.17 -6.75 7.55
CA GLU A 88 -5.54 -5.67 6.77
C GLU A 88 -6.58 -4.82 6.05
N LEU A 89 -7.57 -5.46 5.42
CA LEU A 89 -8.70 -4.80 4.79
C LEU A 89 -9.48 -3.91 5.78
N ALA A 90 -9.80 -4.47 6.95
CA ALA A 90 -10.51 -3.75 8.00
C ALA A 90 -9.68 -2.58 8.57
N GLU A 91 -8.36 -2.73 8.68
CA GLU A 91 -7.46 -1.65 9.11
C GLU A 91 -7.35 -0.55 8.06
N THR A 92 -7.22 -0.91 6.77
CA THR A 92 -7.21 0.06 5.66
C THR A 92 -8.45 0.93 5.68
N PHE A 93 -9.65 0.33 5.67
CA PHE A 93 -10.90 1.08 5.65
C PHE A 93 -11.27 1.72 6.99
N GLY A 94 -10.84 1.12 8.09
CA GLY A 94 -11.01 1.69 9.44
C GLY A 94 -10.16 2.94 9.66
N LYS A 95 -9.06 3.08 8.92
CA LYS A 95 -8.20 4.27 8.92
C LYS A 95 -8.74 5.28 7.90
N ASN A 96 -9.18 6.45 8.37
CA ASN A 96 -9.80 7.51 7.56
C ASN A 96 -11.07 7.05 6.81
N PRO A 97 -12.13 6.60 7.53
CA PRO A 97 -13.34 6.06 6.90
C PRO A 97 -14.00 7.06 5.93
N ASP A 98 -14.00 8.35 6.26
CA ASP A 98 -14.57 9.40 5.41
C ASP A 98 -13.88 9.50 4.05
N TYR A 99 -12.55 9.31 4.02
CA TYR A 99 -11.79 9.28 2.77
C TYR A 99 -12.30 8.13 1.89
N TRP A 100 -12.29 6.90 2.42
CA TRP A 100 -12.64 5.70 1.65
C TRP A 100 -14.10 5.70 1.18
N ILE A 101 -15.04 6.11 2.04
CA ILE A 101 -16.46 6.19 1.69
C ILE A 101 -16.68 7.18 0.53
N SER A 102 -15.89 8.25 0.46
CA SER A 102 -16.02 9.26 -0.59
C SER A 102 -15.37 8.87 -1.93
N ARG A 103 -14.50 7.85 -1.96
CA ARG A 103 -13.78 7.42 -3.17
C ARG A 103 -14.66 6.57 -4.09
N ASP A 104 -14.44 6.71 -5.39
CA ASP A 104 -14.86 5.71 -6.36
C ASP A 104 -13.77 4.64 -6.50
N LEU A 105 -14.05 3.43 -6.02
CA LEU A 105 -13.14 2.27 -6.10
C LEU A 105 -13.55 1.29 -7.20
N SER A 106 -14.61 1.58 -7.96
CA SER A 106 -15.20 0.65 -8.94
C SER A 106 -14.30 0.39 -10.16
N SER A 107 -13.33 1.26 -10.40
CA SER A 107 -12.38 1.17 -11.50
C SER A 107 -11.09 0.44 -11.17
N ILE A 108 -10.90 0.06 -9.90
CA ILE A 108 -9.75 -0.72 -9.47
C ILE A 108 -9.90 -2.14 -10.04
N PRO A 109 -8.89 -2.66 -10.77
CA PRO A 109 -8.88 -4.05 -11.22
C PRO A 109 -9.11 -5.03 -10.07
N GLU A 110 -9.81 -6.13 -10.32
CA GLU A 110 -10.19 -7.12 -9.30
C GLU A 110 -8.98 -7.59 -8.47
N TYR A 111 -7.85 -7.92 -9.12
CA TYR A 111 -6.64 -8.35 -8.43
C TYR A 111 -6.05 -7.29 -7.47
N LEU A 112 -6.25 -5.99 -7.76
CA LEU A 112 -5.86 -4.90 -6.87
C LEU A 112 -6.90 -4.69 -5.76
N ALA A 113 -8.18 -4.82 -6.08
CA ALA A 113 -9.26 -4.69 -5.11
C ALA A 113 -9.15 -5.79 -4.02
N GLU A 114 -8.86 -7.03 -4.42
CA GLU A 114 -8.63 -8.16 -3.50
C GLU A 114 -7.46 -7.92 -2.53
N ASN A 115 -6.47 -7.13 -2.95
CA ASN A 115 -5.26 -6.85 -2.18
C ASN A 115 -5.23 -5.46 -1.56
N ILE A 116 -6.33 -4.69 -1.58
CA ILE A 116 -6.36 -3.30 -1.09
C ILE A 116 -5.99 -3.16 0.40
N GLY A 117 -6.10 -4.25 1.18
CA GLY A 117 -5.58 -4.33 2.55
C GLY A 117 -4.09 -4.00 2.68
N LYS A 118 -3.29 -4.21 1.62
CA LYS A 118 -1.87 -3.84 1.57
C LYS A 118 -1.62 -2.34 1.72
N LEU A 119 -2.64 -1.49 1.55
CA LEU A 119 -2.56 -0.04 1.75
C LEU A 119 -2.75 0.41 3.22
N LYS A 120 -2.84 -0.50 4.20
CA LYS A 120 -3.14 -0.17 5.63
C LYS A 120 -2.19 0.86 6.26
N SER A 121 -0.93 0.84 5.85
CA SER A 121 0.14 1.71 6.29
C SER A 121 0.10 3.09 5.60
N CYS A 122 -0.54 3.21 4.43
CA CYS A 122 -0.64 4.47 3.71
C CYS A 122 -1.35 5.54 4.53
N SER A 123 -0.90 6.79 4.41
CA SER A 123 -1.54 7.95 5.00
C SER A 123 -2.33 8.71 3.94
N VAL A 124 -3.51 9.21 4.33
CA VAL A 124 -4.20 10.22 3.53
C VAL A 124 -3.51 11.55 3.79
N VAL A 125 -2.99 12.16 2.75
CA VAL A 125 -2.32 13.47 2.80
C VAL A 125 -3.09 14.45 1.94
N VAL A 126 -3.05 15.72 2.36
CA VAL A 126 -3.54 16.85 1.58
C VAL A 126 -2.33 17.74 1.31
N PRO A 127 -2.01 18.07 0.05
CA PRO A 127 -0.95 19.00 -0.27
C PRO A 127 -1.15 20.34 0.43
N HIS A 128 -0.06 21.00 0.80
CA HIS A 128 -0.11 22.38 1.26
C HIS A 128 -0.72 23.26 0.15
N PRO A 129 -1.46 24.34 0.47
CA PRO A 129 -2.09 25.22 -0.52
C PRO A 129 -1.19 25.63 -1.69
N ASP A 130 0.07 25.95 -1.39
CA ASP A 130 1.07 26.35 -2.39
C ASP A 130 1.41 25.25 -3.41
N TYR A 131 1.17 23.97 -3.08
CA TYR A 131 1.47 22.80 -3.91
C TYR A 131 0.20 22.02 -4.32
N MET A 132 -1.00 22.60 -4.17
CA MET A 132 -2.26 21.92 -4.52
C MET A 132 -2.36 21.51 -5.99
N PHE A 133 -1.59 22.15 -6.86
CA PHE A 133 -1.53 21.88 -8.29
C PHE A 133 -0.33 21.00 -8.69
N GLU A 134 0.37 20.41 -7.72
CA GLU A 134 1.59 19.65 -7.95
C GLU A 134 1.52 18.24 -7.31
N PRO A 135 0.59 17.38 -7.74
CA PRO A 135 0.32 16.10 -7.06
C PRO A 135 1.48 15.08 -7.10
N LEU A 136 2.51 15.33 -7.90
CA LEU A 136 3.68 14.46 -7.99
C LEU A 136 4.86 14.99 -7.18
N VAL A 137 4.74 16.13 -6.50
CA VAL A 137 5.84 16.69 -5.67
C VAL A 137 6.29 15.71 -4.61
N LYS A 138 5.38 14.95 -4.00
CA LYS A 138 5.76 13.96 -2.97
C LYS A 138 6.55 12.77 -3.53
N ILE A 139 6.46 12.54 -4.84
CA ILE A 139 7.17 11.50 -5.56
C ILE A 139 8.51 12.02 -6.08
N PHE A 140 8.55 13.24 -6.63
CA PHE A 140 9.79 13.78 -7.21
C PHE A 140 10.67 14.54 -6.23
N ASN A 141 10.11 15.14 -5.18
CA ASN A 141 10.88 15.84 -4.14
C ASN A 141 11.48 14.82 -3.14
N GLU A 142 12.27 13.90 -3.68
CA GLU A 142 13.02 12.89 -2.96
C GLU A 142 14.21 13.54 -2.23
N SER A 143 14.57 12.98 -1.07
CA SER A 143 15.84 13.36 -0.44
C SER A 143 17.02 12.93 -1.35
N GLU A 144 18.16 13.60 -1.25
CA GLU A 144 19.36 13.23 -2.05
C GLU A 144 19.74 11.73 -1.92
N VAL A 145 19.43 11.13 -0.77
CA VAL A 145 19.66 9.69 -0.50
C VAL A 145 18.69 8.81 -1.30
N GLU A 146 17.41 9.18 -1.37
CA GLU A 146 16.41 8.44 -2.15
C GLU A 146 16.71 8.54 -3.64
N VAL A 147 17.06 9.74 -4.13
CA VAL A 147 17.45 9.96 -5.54
C VAL A 147 18.69 9.14 -5.92
N ALA A 148 19.66 9.02 -5.02
CA ALA A 148 20.87 8.24 -5.26
C ALA A 148 20.63 6.72 -5.31
N LEU A 149 19.57 6.23 -4.64
CA LEU A 149 19.26 4.81 -4.53
C LEU A 149 18.15 4.35 -5.50
N SER A 150 17.22 5.25 -5.83
CA SER A 150 16.07 5.03 -6.68
C SER A 150 16.50 5.01 -8.15
N LYS A 151 16.05 4.01 -8.90
CA LYS A 151 16.46 3.75 -10.29
C LYS A 151 15.28 3.63 -11.24
N GLU A 152 14.06 3.55 -10.72
CA GLU A 152 12.86 3.34 -11.50
C GLU A 152 11.70 4.19 -11.00
N ILE A 153 10.97 4.80 -11.93
CA ILE A 153 9.73 5.53 -11.69
C ILE A 153 8.66 4.96 -12.61
N LYS A 154 7.55 4.51 -12.04
CA LYS A 154 6.36 4.06 -12.78
C LYS A 154 5.21 5.01 -12.50
N LEU A 155 4.60 5.56 -13.55
CA LEU A 155 3.50 6.50 -13.43
C LEU A 155 2.34 6.08 -14.30
N CYS A 156 1.16 5.97 -13.71
CA CYS A 156 -0.11 6.02 -14.42
C CYS A 156 -0.67 7.44 -14.28
N LEU A 157 -0.59 8.24 -15.35
CA LEU A 157 -1.00 9.64 -15.36
C LEU A 157 -2.39 9.83 -15.97
N VAL A 158 -3.29 10.34 -15.12
CA VAL A 158 -4.68 10.67 -15.44
C VAL A 158 -4.99 12.15 -15.26
N LEU A 159 -4.20 12.86 -14.42
CA LEU A 159 -4.19 14.31 -14.31
C LEU A 159 -2.90 14.84 -14.96
N PHE A 160 -3.00 16.01 -15.62
CA PHE A 160 -1.86 16.64 -16.28
C PHE A 160 -1.76 18.11 -15.92
N TYR A 161 -0.55 18.49 -15.50
CA TYR A 161 -0.11 19.84 -15.22
C TYR A 161 1.07 20.15 -16.15
N PRO A 162 1.14 21.36 -16.75
CA PRO A 162 2.16 21.72 -17.74
C PRO A 162 3.60 21.31 -17.37
N GLU A 163 3.98 21.54 -16.12
CA GLU A 163 5.32 21.31 -15.57
C GLU A 163 5.67 19.81 -15.50
N THR A 164 4.66 18.94 -15.54
CA THR A 164 4.84 17.48 -15.43
C THR A 164 5.82 16.99 -16.48
N ILE A 165 5.71 17.44 -17.74
CA ILE A 165 6.54 16.90 -18.82
C ILE A 165 8.02 17.28 -18.66
N ASP A 166 8.30 18.49 -18.17
CA ASP A 166 9.66 18.96 -17.93
C ASP A 166 10.31 18.18 -16.76
N ILE A 167 9.53 17.91 -15.71
CA ILE A 167 9.96 17.05 -14.59
C ILE A 167 10.31 15.64 -15.09
N LEU A 168 9.46 15.04 -15.94
CA LEU A 168 9.75 13.72 -16.52
C LEU A 168 11.02 13.71 -17.35
N ILE A 169 11.26 14.74 -18.15
CA ILE A 169 12.48 14.86 -18.95
C ILE A 169 13.70 15.01 -18.04
N GLU A 170 13.61 15.85 -17.02
CA GLU A 170 14.69 16.08 -16.07
C GLU A 170 15.11 14.79 -15.34
N TYR A 171 14.16 14.07 -14.76
CA TYR A 171 14.46 12.82 -14.04
C TYR A 171 14.97 11.75 -15.00
N SER A 172 14.47 11.71 -16.24
CA SER A 172 14.99 10.79 -17.26
C SER A 172 16.45 11.10 -17.57
N LYS A 173 16.82 12.37 -17.74
CA LYS A 173 18.22 12.80 -17.97
C LYS A 173 19.15 12.53 -16.79
N ARG A 174 18.61 12.49 -15.56
CA ARG A 174 19.35 12.07 -14.35
C ARG A 174 19.60 10.57 -14.28
N GLY A 175 19.03 9.77 -15.19
CA GLY A 175 19.30 8.33 -15.33
C GLY A 175 18.19 7.42 -14.79
N PHE A 176 17.06 7.96 -14.35
CA PHE A 176 15.93 7.15 -13.88
C PHE A 176 15.27 6.41 -15.03
N ARG A 177 15.01 5.11 -14.89
CA ARG A 177 14.16 4.38 -15.85
C ARG A 177 12.71 4.74 -15.60
N MET A 178 11.98 5.11 -16.65
CA MET A 178 10.58 5.48 -16.55
C MET A 178 9.67 4.52 -17.29
N THR A 179 8.56 4.17 -16.65
CA THR A 179 7.40 3.56 -17.29
C THR A 179 6.21 4.48 -17.10
N LEU A 180 5.69 5.00 -18.20
CA LEU A 180 4.59 5.96 -18.23
C LEU A 180 3.38 5.32 -18.88
N ILE A 181 2.27 5.28 -18.17
CA ILE A 181 0.96 4.90 -18.70
C ILE A 181 0.13 6.19 -18.73
N LEU A 182 -0.18 6.68 -19.93
CA LEU A 182 -0.99 7.88 -20.12
C LEU A 182 -2.37 7.47 -20.57
N THR A 183 -3.43 8.10 -20.05
CA THR A 183 -4.72 8.01 -20.75
C THR A 183 -4.61 8.69 -22.11
N LYS A 184 -5.45 8.26 -23.07
CA LYS A 184 -5.50 8.89 -24.39
C LYS A 184 -5.69 10.40 -24.32
N TYR A 185 -6.55 10.89 -23.42
CA TYR A 185 -6.77 12.32 -23.20
C TYR A 185 -5.47 13.06 -22.83
N ILE A 186 -4.68 12.51 -21.91
CA ILE A 186 -3.43 13.11 -21.45
C ILE A 186 -2.37 13.09 -22.55
N TYR A 187 -2.25 11.99 -23.27
CA TYR A 187 -1.35 11.89 -24.42
C TYR A 187 -1.70 12.92 -25.51
N ASP A 188 -2.97 13.01 -25.90
CA ASP A 188 -3.43 13.98 -26.91
C ASP A 188 -3.20 15.42 -26.44
N ARG A 189 -3.34 15.70 -25.14
CA ARG A 189 -3.02 17.02 -24.55
C ARG A 189 -1.53 17.34 -24.64
N MET A 190 -0.65 16.39 -24.31
CA MET A 190 0.80 16.55 -24.45
C MET A 190 1.19 16.77 -25.92
N LEU A 191 0.59 16.00 -26.85
CA LEU A 191 0.88 16.10 -28.28
C LEU A 191 0.54 17.48 -28.85
N ASN A 192 -0.57 18.08 -28.41
CA ASN A 192 -1.05 19.37 -28.92
C ASN A 192 -0.38 20.58 -28.24
N GLY A 193 -0.02 20.46 -26.96
CA GLY A 193 0.50 21.60 -26.17
C GLY A 193 2.01 21.58 -25.90
N PHE A 194 2.64 20.41 -26.01
CA PHE A 194 4.01 20.16 -25.54
C PHE A 194 4.75 19.23 -26.51
N GLN A 195 4.52 19.40 -27.81
CA GLN A 195 4.99 18.47 -28.84
C GLN A 195 6.51 18.28 -28.81
N ASP A 196 7.27 19.36 -28.64
CA ASP A 196 8.73 19.31 -28.61
C ASP A 196 9.24 18.57 -27.35
N GLN A 197 8.65 18.86 -26.19
CA GLN A 197 8.96 18.14 -24.95
C GLN A 197 8.57 16.67 -25.03
N LEU A 198 7.40 16.35 -25.59
CA LEU A 198 6.96 14.96 -25.77
C LEU A 198 7.90 14.20 -26.71
N LYS A 199 8.33 14.83 -27.81
CA LYS A 199 9.31 14.25 -28.73
C LYS A 199 10.66 14.03 -28.05
N LEU A 200 11.11 14.97 -27.23
CA LEU A 200 12.32 14.81 -26.44
C LEU A 200 12.20 13.65 -25.45
N LEU A 201 11.10 13.58 -24.70
CA LEU A 201 10.84 12.53 -23.72
C LEU A 201 10.82 11.13 -24.37
N LEU A 202 10.13 10.99 -25.50
CA LEU A 202 10.04 9.74 -26.27
C LEU A 202 11.38 9.34 -26.93
N GLY A 203 12.32 10.28 -27.10
CA GLY A 203 13.64 10.01 -27.64
C GLY A 203 14.65 9.49 -26.62
N LEU A 204 14.30 9.43 -25.33
CA LEU A 204 15.17 8.95 -24.26
C LEU A 204 15.05 7.43 -24.12
N GLU A 205 16.18 6.72 -24.21
CA GLU A 205 16.22 5.24 -24.20
C GLU A 205 15.71 4.60 -22.90
N ASN A 206 15.72 5.37 -21.81
CA ASN A 206 15.25 4.96 -20.49
C ASN A 206 13.78 5.27 -20.22
N VAL A 207 13.00 5.66 -21.23
CA VAL A 207 11.56 5.96 -21.11
C VAL A 207 10.73 4.98 -21.93
N ASN A 208 9.83 4.25 -21.25
CA ASN A 208 8.79 3.46 -21.88
C ASN A 208 7.45 4.17 -21.69
N LEU A 209 6.73 4.44 -22.78
CA LEU A 209 5.43 5.11 -22.75
C LEU A 209 4.35 4.22 -23.37
N PHE A 210 3.26 4.06 -22.65
CA PHE A 210 2.06 3.33 -23.04
C PHE A 210 0.86 4.26 -23.02
N VAL A 211 -0.07 4.08 -23.96
CA VAL A 211 -1.32 4.84 -24.00
C VAL A 211 -2.48 3.92 -23.66
N PHE A 212 -3.14 4.20 -22.54
CA PHE A 212 -4.36 3.53 -22.12
C PHE A 212 -5.57 4.18 -22.83
N ASN A 213 -6.15 3.42 -23.74
CA ASN A 213 -7.25 3.87 -24.60
C ASN A 213 -8.59 3.25 -24.18
N GLU A 214 -8.95 3.39 -22.90
CA GLU A 214 -10.30 3.07 -22.42
C GLU A 214 -10.95 4.29 -21.77
N ASN A 215 -12.27 4.41 -21.93
CA ASN A 215 -13.09 5.41 -21.26
C ASN A 215 -13.43 4.98 -19.83
N LYS A 216 -12.42 4.63 -19.03
CA LYS A 216 -12.56 4.30 -17.61
C LYS A 216 -11.80 5.30 -16.75
N VAL A 217 -12.42 5.72 -15.65
CA VAL A 217 -11.78 6.60 -14.65
C VAL A 217 -10.88 5.74 -13.78
N ILE A 218 -9.62 5.55 -14.18
CA ILE A 218 -8.62 4.82 -13.38
C ILE A 218 -7.95 5.74 -12.36
N PRO A 219 -7.45 5.24 -11.22
CA PRO A 219 -6.68 6.06 -10.28
C PRO A 219 -5.38 6.59 -10.91
N GLN A 220 -4.90 7.73 -10.41
CA GLN A 220 -3.51 8.11 -10.66
C GLN A 220 -2.62 7.28 -9.73
N ILE A 221 -1.54 6.71 -10.27
CA ILE A 221 -0.60 5.93 -9.47
C ILE A 221 0.81 6.39 -9.83
N ALA A 222 1.62 6.62 -8.82
CA ALA A 222 3.03 6.93 -8.97
C ALA A 222 3.85 6.07 -8.01
N ILE A 223 4.88 5.41 -8.51
CA ILE A 223 5.66 4.43 -7.78
C ILE A 223 7.13 4.71 -8.04
N THR A 224 7.92 4.72 -6.98
CA THR A 224 9.38 4.67 -7.01
C THR A 224 9.84 3.41 -6.28
N ASP A 225 11.15 3.20 -6.16
CA ASP A 225 11.69 2.09 -5.37
C ASP A 225 11.31 2.17 -3.87
N PHE A 226 10.87 3.33 -3.39
CA PHE A 226 10.63 3.59 -1.97
C PHE A 226 9.25 4.14 -1.62
N LYS A 227 8.54 4.71 -2.59
CA LYS A 227 7.26 5.40 -2.34
C LYS A 227 6.20 4.99 -3.33
N VAL A 228 4.96 4.95 -2.85
CA VAL A 228 3.77 4.88 -3.66
C VAL A 228 2.88 6.06 -3.33
N LEU A 229 2.36 6.70 -4.38
CA LEU A 229 1.32 7.71 -4.29
C LEU A 229 0.14 7.28 -5.15
N VAL A 230 -1.06 7.28 -4.56
CA VAL A 230 -2.29 6.90 -5.24
C VAL A 230 -3.32 8.02 -5.09
N ILE A 231 -3.93 8.40 -6.20
CA ILE A 231 -5.05 9.35 -6.23
C ILE A 231 -6.29 8.60 -6.70
N PHE A 232 -7.15 8.30 -5.74
CA PHE A 232 -8.51 7.86 -6.02
C PHE A 232 -9.43 9.08 -6.18
N PHE A 233 -10.13 9.12 -7.31
CA PHE A 233 -11.17 10.12 -7.53
C PHE A 233 -12.35 9.90 -6.60
N ASN A 234 -13.07 10.96 -6.27
CA ASN A 234 -14.32 10.81 -5.53
C ASN A 234 -15.44 10.23 -6.42
N GLN A 235 -16.58 9.90 -5.83
CA GLN A 235 -17.76 9.36 -6.53
C GLN A 235 -18.30 10.23 -7.69
N LYS A 236 -17.85 11.50 -7.82
CA LYS A 236 -18.19 12.39 -8.93
C LYS A 236 -17.10 12.45 -10.00
N GLY A 237 -16.08 11.59 -9.91
CA GLY A 237 -14.92 11.56 -10.80
C GLY A 237 -13.99 12.78 -10.63
N LYS A 238 -14.03 13.47 -9.49
CA LYS A 238 -13.23 14.69 -9.26
C LYS A 238 -12.04 14.43 -8.34
N TYR A 239 -10.93 15.09 -8.66
CA TYR A 239 -9.79 15.23 -7.77
C TYR A 239 -10.09 16.29 -6.72
N ASP A 240 -9.90 15.95 -5.45
CA ASP A 240 -10.20 16.80 -4.29
C ASP A 240 -8.98 16.99 -3.38
N TYR A 241 -7.78 16.86 -3.95
CA TYR A 241 -6.51 17.08 -3.26
C TYR A 241 -6.18 16.06 -2.16
N GLN A 242 -6.96 14.99 -2.02
CA GLN A 242 -6.63 13.91 -1.08
C GLN A 242 -5.87 12.80 -1.81
N GLU A 243 -4.66 12.52 -1.33
CA GLU A 243 -3.74 11.55 -1.91
C GLU A 243 -3.42 10.47 -0.85
N LEU A 244 -3.25 9.22 -1.27
CA LEU A 244 -2.68 8.18 -0.42
C LEU A 244 -1.18 8.11 -0.66
N LEU A 245 -0.40 8.19 0.41
CA LEU A 245 1.05 8.08 0.38
C LEU A 245 1.51 6.89 1.24
N GLY A 246 2.32 6.01 0.66
CA GLY A 246 2.90 4.85 1.32
C GLY A 246 4.39 4.71 1.02
N SER A 247 5.10 3.96 1.86
CA SER A 247 6.54 3.71 1.70
C SER A 247 7.00 2.34 2.19
N ASP A 248 6.07 1.47 2.60
CA ASP A 248 6.38 0.10 2.95
C ASP A 248 6.24 -0.82 1.72
N ILE A 249 6.84 -2.01 1.83
CA ILE A 249 6.91 -2.96 0.73
C ILE A 249 5.54 -3.46 0.28
N TYR A 250 4.54 -3.58 1.16
CA TYR A 250 3.22 -4.09 0.79
C TYR A 250 2.45 -3.06 -0.02
N ALA A 251 2.52 -1.78 0.37
CA ALA A 251 1.94 -0.69 -0.40
C ALA A 251 2.57 -0.56 -1.79
N LEU A 252 3.90 -0.74 -1.89
CA LEU A 252 4.62 -0.79 -3.17
C LEU A 252 4.16 -1.99 -4.02
N GLU A 253 4.08 -3.18 -3.44
CA GLU A 253 3.60 -4.39 -4.13
C GLU A 253 2.16 -4.25 -4.64
N TRP A 254 1.30 -3.54 -3.92
CA TRP A 254 -0.07 -3.29 -4.36
C TRP A 254 -0.12 -2.49 -5.65
N ALA A 255 0.77 -1.52 -5.84
CA ALA A 255 0.69 -0.61 -6.98
C ALA A 255 1.40 -1.11 -8.25
N GLN A 256 2.26 -2.13 -8.14
CA GLN A 256 3.20 -2.58 -9.18
C GLN A 256 2.58 -3.23 -10.42
#